data_AF-A0A1Z9SI34-F1
#
_entry.id   AF-A0A1Z9SI34-F1
#
_cell.length_a   1.000
_cell.length_b   1.000
_cell.length_c   1.000
_cell.angle_alpha   90.00
_cell.angle_beta   90.00
_cell.angle_gamma   90.00
#
_symmetry.space_group_name_H-M   'P 1'
#
loop_
_entity.id
_entity.type
_entity.pdbx_description
1 polymer ?
#
loop_
_entity_poly.entity_id
_entity_poly.type
_entity_poly.pdbx_seq_one_letter_code
_entity_poly.pdbx_strand_id
1 'polypeptide(L)'
;MSLTARHLEENGIPTVVIGSGRDIVEHCAVPRFLFVDLPLGNPCGIPYDREMQAAIARQAMELLESAEGPQTTIRAPFDWNGDPNWRAVYNYVGPENQEDLRAEGERRRTRMAKRPKREISNS
;
A
#
# COMPACT_ATOMS: atom_id res chain seq x y z
N MET A 1 3.59 -5.28 0.41
CA MET A 1 3.22 -6.43 1.26
C MET A 1 2.43 -7.52 0.53
N SER A 2 2.06 -7.33 -0.74
CA SER A 2 1.19 -8.25 -1.48
C SER A 2 1.75 -9.67 -1.67
N LEU A 3 3.04 -9.80 -2.01
CA LEU A 3 3.69 -11.12 -2.14
C LEU A 3 3.76 -11.86 -0.81
N THR A 4 4.00 -11.14 0.29
CA THR A 4 4.01 -11.70 1.64
C THR A 4 2.64 -12.23 2.04
N ALA A 5 1.57 -11.48 1.75
CA ALA A 5 0.20 -11.90 2.06
C ALA A 5 -0.14 -13.23 1.37
N ARG A 6 0.18 -13.36 0.08
CA ARG A 6 -0.01 -14.61 -0.67
C ARG A 6 0.78 -15.77 -0.05
N HIS A 7 2.06 -15.55 0.25
CA HIS A 7 2.89 -16.58 0.87
C HIS A 7 2.34 -17.04 2.23
N LEU A 8 1.84 -16.12 3.06
CA LEU A 8 1.25 -16.47 4.36
C LEU A 8 -0.01 -17.32 4.21
N GLU A 9 -0.88 -17.01 3.25
CA GLU A 9 -2.10 -17.78 2.97
C GLU A 9 -1.84 -19.17 2.42
N GLU A 10 -0.85 -19.31 1.54
CA GLU A 10 -0.36 -20.61 1.07
C GLU A 10 0.10 -21.50 2.24
N ASN A 11 0.46 -20.89 3.37
CA ASN A 11 0.86 -21.56 4.62
C ASN A 11 -0.25 -21.58 5.69
N GLY A 12 -1.50 -21.28 5.32
CA GLY A 12 -2.66 -21.37 6.22
C GLY A 12 -2.82 -20.21 7.20
N ILE A 13 -2.10 -19.10 7.00
CA ILE A 13 -2.26 -17.88 7.80
C ILE A 13 -3.15 -16.90 7.04
N PRO A 14 -4.38 -16.62 7.50
CA PRO A 14 -5.28 -15.71 6.80
C PRO A 14 -4.79 -14.26 6.89
N THR A 15 -4.96 -13.52 5.79
CA THR A 15 -4.47 -12.15 5.61
C THR A 15 -5.50 -11.26 4.93
N VAL A 16 -5.44 -9.98 5.29
CA VAL A 16 -6.13 -8.89 4.59
C VAL A 16 -5.12 -7.76 4.40
N VAL A 17 -5.08 -7.18 3.20
CA VAL A 17 -4.27 -6.00 2.92
C VAL A 17 -5.16 -4.77 3.03
N ILE A 18 -4.70 -3.73 3.74
CA ILE A 18 -5.33 -2.40 3.76
C ILE A 18 -4.41 -1.45 3.02
N GLY A 19 -4.93 -0.67 2.07
CA GLY A 19 -4.08 0.24 1.30
C GLY A 19 -4.78 1.12 0.28
N SER A 20 -4.04 2.14 -0.19
CA SER A 20 -4.51 3.13 -1.17
C SER A 20 -4.10 2.85 -2.61
N GLY A 21 -3.17 1.92 -2.85
CA GLY A 21 -2.62 1.64 -4.17
C GLY A 21 -3.38 0.54 -4.91
N ARG A 22 -4.63 0.82 -5.33
CA ARG A 22 -5.54 -0.20 -5.88
C ARG A 22 -4.93 -1.03 -7.01
N ASP A 23 -4.50 -0.37 -8.09
CA ASP A 23 -4.00 -1.04 -9.29
C ASP A 23 -2.82 -1.97 -9.00
N ILE A 24 -1.88 -1.53 -8.15
CA ILE A 24 -0.69 -2.30 -7.79
C ILE A 24 -1.07 -3.51 -6.93
N VAL A 25 -2.00 -3.34 -5.99
CA VAL A 25 -2.42 -4.41 -5.07
C VAL A 25 -3.25 -5.46 -5.80
N GLU A 26 -4.19 -5.03 -6.64
CA GLU A 26 -4.99 -5.93 -7.50
C GLU A 26 -4.10 -6.66 -8.51
N HIS A 27 -3.13 -5.96 -9.16
CA HIS A 27 -2.17 -6.61 -10.06
C HIS A 27 -1.34 -7.70 -9.36
N CYS A 28 -0.99 -7.50 -8.09
CA CYS A 28 -0.30 -8.51 -7.30
C CYS A 28 -1.18 -9.71 -6.90
N ALA A 29 -2.48 -9.69 -7.21
CA ALA A 29 -3.45 -10.74 -6.93
C ALA A 29 -3.47 -11.15 -5.45
N VAL A 30 -3.64 -10.18 -4.55
CA VAL A 30 -3.70 -10.46 -3.11
C VAL A 30 -4.96 -11.25 -2.74
N PRO A 31 -4.92 -12.04 -1.65
CA PRO A 31 -6.08 -12.81 -1.17
C PRO A 31 -7.31 -11.94 -0.88
N ARG A 32 -7.14 -10.88 -0.09
CA ARG A 32 -8.21 -9.94 0.28
C ARG A 32 -7.65 -8.54 0.37
N PHE A 33 -8.41 -7.55 -0.11
CA PHE A 33 -7.99 -6.16 -0.14
C PHE A 33 -9.10 -5.20 0.31
N LEU A 34 -8.84 -4.48 1.39
CA LEU A 34 -9.62 -3.30 1.76
C LEU A 34 -8.95 -2.06 1.13
N PHE A 35 -9.54 -1.58 0.06
CA PHE A 35 -9.13 -0.36 -0.62
C PHE A 35 -9.60 0.87 0.16
N VAL A 36 -8.64 1.68 0.62
CA VAL A 36 -8.90 2.94 1.32
C VAL A 36 -8.42 4.08 0.42
N ASP A 37 -9.37 4.82 -0.16
CA ASP A 37 -9.15 5.83 -1.20
C ASP A 37 -8.70 7.18 -0.64
N LEU A 38 -7.64 7.13 0.18
CA LEU A 38 -7.00 8.26 0.83
C LEU A 38 -5.55 8.40 0.33
N PRO A 39 -4.90 9.56 0.49
CA PRO A 39 -3.52 9.77 0.02
C PRO A 39 -2.56 8.70 0.56
N LEU A 40 -1.58 8.30 -0.27
CA LEU A 40 -0.59 7.30 0.14
C LEU A 40 0.08 7.73 1.45
N GLY A 41 0.17 6.79 2.39
CA GLY A 41 0.63 7.05 3.76
C GLY A 41 -0.52 7.12 4.77
N ASN A 42 -1.77 7.19 4.31
CA ASN A 42 -2.97 7.18 5.15
C ASN A 42 -3.87 5.95 4.90
N PRO A 43 -3.33 4.72 4.80
CA PRO A 43 -4.14 3.54 4.45
C PRO A 43 -5.16 3.19 5.53
N CYS A 44 -4.95 3.61 6.78
CA CYS A 44 -5.84 3.32 7.89
C CYS A 44 -6.72 4.51 8.29
N GLY A 45 -6.84 5.54 7.46
CA GLY A 45 -7.65 6.72 7.77
C GLY A 45 -6.83 7.99 7.97
N ILE A 46 -7.54 9.09 8.22
CA ILE A 46 -6.98 10.43 8.48
C ILE A 46 -6.16 10.40 9.78
N PRO A 47 -5.04 11.15 9.86
CA PRO A 47 -4.27 11.26 11.09
C PRO A 47 -5.13 11.67 12.29
N TYR A 48 -4.95 10.97 13.41
CA TYR A 48 -5.64 11.21 14.68
C TYR A 48 -7.16 10.98 14.71
N ASP A 49 -7.79 10.60 13.59
CA ASP A 49 -9.19 10.19 13.55
C ASP A 49 -9.32 8.73 14.02
N ARG A 50 -9.49 8.56 15.34
CA ARG A 50 -9.60 7.22 15.96
C ARG A 50 -10.86 6.48 15.54
N GLU A 51 -11.95 7.20 15.29
CA GLU A 51 -13.22 6.57 14.92
C GLU A 51 -13.14 5.96 13.52
N MET A 52 -12.61 6.73 12.57
CA MET A 52 -12.33 6.27 11.22
C MET A 52 -11.34 5.11 11.21
N GLN A 53 -10.23 5.23 11.94
CA GLN A 53 -9.21 4.17 12.04
C GLN A 53 -9.80 2.86 12.59
N ALA A 54 -10.63 2.96 13.63
CA ALA A 54 -11.30 1.80 14.19
C ALA A 54 -12.33 1.20 13.24
N ALA A 55 -13.05 2.03 12.47
CA ALA A 55 -14.01 1.56 11.47
C ALA A 55 -13.32 0.85 10.29
N ILE A 56 -12.19 1.37 9.80
CA ILE A 56 -11.38 0.72 8.77
C ILE A 56 -10.85 -0.62 9.26
N ALA A 57 -10.35 -0.69 10.50
CA ALA A 57 -9.89 -1.94 11.09
C ALA A 57 -11.01 -2.98 11.18
N ARG A 58 -12.23 -2.57 11.60
CA ARG A 58 -13.40 -3.47 11.64
C ARG A 58 -13.75 -3.99 10.25
N GLN A 59 -13.84 -3.12 9.24
CA GLN A 59 -14.12 -3.53 7.86
C GLN A 59 -13.07 -4.52 7.31
N ALA A 60 -11.81 -4.37 7.69
CA ALA A 60 -10.76 -5.30 7.30
C ALA A 60 -10.99 -6.70 7.91
N MET A 61 -11.41 -6.76 9.17
CA MET A 61 -11.76 -8.02 9.84
C MET A 61 -13.04 -8.63 9.26
N GLU A 62 -14.07 -7.82 8.98
CA GLU A 62 -15.29 -8.29 8.31
C GLU A 62 -14.98 -8.87 6.93
N LEU A 63 -14.10 -8.23 6.16
CA LEU A 63 -13.63 -8.76 4.87
C LEU A 63 -12.85 -10.06 5.05
N LEU A 64 -12.03 -10.18 6.09
CA LEU A 64 -11.29 -11.40 6.39
C LEU A 64 -12.24 -12.59 6.57
N GLU A 65 -13.36 -12.38 7.26
CA GLU A 65 -14.37 -13.40 7.58
C GLU A 65 -15.34 -13.68 6.42
N SER A 66 -15.73 -12.66 5.65
CA SER A 66 -16.81 -12.74 4.67
C SER A 66 -16.38 -13.02 3.22
N ALA A 67 -15.09 -12.87 2.90
CA ALA A 67 -14.61 -13.09 1.53
C ALA A 67 -14.82 -14.55 1.08
N GLU A 68 -15.58 -14.75 0.01
CA GLU A 68 -15.87 -16.08 -0.55
C GLU A 68 -14.68 -16.68 -1.32
N GLY A 69 -13.67 -15.88 -1.65
CA GLY A 69 -12.50 -16.33 -2.40
C GLY A 69 -11.35 -15.32 -2.44
N PRO A 70 -10.21 -15.71 -3.04
CA PRO A 70 -9.06 -14.83 -3.22
C PRO A 70 -9.38 -13.68 -4.18
N GLN A 71 -8.55 -12.63 -4.18
CA GLN A 71 -8.72 -11.42 -4.99
C GLN A 71 -10.02 -10.64 -4.71
N THR A 72 -10.59 -10.84 -3.52
CA THR A 72 -11.77 -10.07 -3.09
C THR A 72 -11.33 -8.67 -2.67
N THR A 73 -11.93 -7.65 -3.29
CA THR A 73 -11.66 -6.24 -3.00
C THR A 73 -12.92 -5.50 -2.57
N ILE A 74 -12.85 -4.78 -1.45
CA ILE A 74 -13.90 -3.87 -0.98
C ILE A 74 -13.32 -2.46 -0.85
N ARG A 75 -14.07 -1.43 -1.27
CA ARG A 75 -13.71 -0.03 -1.03
C ARG A 75 -14.32 0.43 0.29
N ALA A 76 -13.49 0.97 1.18
CA ALA A 76 -13.96 1.60 2.40
C ALA A 76 -14.76 2.88 2.08
N PRO A 77 -15.88 3.17 2.77
CA PRO A 77 -16.78 4.27 2.45
C PRO A 77 -16.31 5.59 3.08
N PHE A 78 -15.05 5.94 2.86
CA PHE A 78 -14.45 7.14 3.42
C PHE A 78 -13.83 8.02 2.35
N ASP A 79 -13.94 9.34 2.57
CA ASP A 79 -13.37 10.36 1.70
C ASP A 79 -12.30 11.17 2.43
N TRP A 80 -11.38 11.72 1.65
CA TRP A 80 -10.35 12.62 2.15
C TRP A 80 -10.94 13.99 2.46
N ASN A 81 -10.71 14.51 3.67
CA ASN A 81 -11.21 15.81 4.12
C ASN A 81 -10.19 16.97 3.99
N GLY A 82 -8.97 16.68 3.51
CA GLY A 82 -7.95 17.69 3.21
C GLY A 82 -8.07 18.22 1.77
N ASP A 83 -6.96 18.72 1.23
CA ASP A 83 -6.93 19.27 -0.14
C ASP A 83 -7.38 18.21 -1.18
N PRO A 84 -8.48 18.44 -1.92
CA PRO A 84 -8.96 17.51 -2.94
C PRO A 84 -7.97 17.33 -4.10
N ASN A 85 -7.05 18.28 -4.29
CA ASN A 85 -6.03 18.26 -5.34
C ASN A 85 -4.86 17.30 -5.04
N TRP A 86 -4.89 16.59 -3.91
CA TRP A 86 -3.82 15.67 -3.51
C TRP A 86 -3.45 14.65 -4.59
N ARG A 87 -4.43 14.19 -5.40
CA ARG A 87 -4.19 13.22 -6.49
C ARG A 87 -3.33 13.80 -7.61
N ALA A 88 -3.50 15.08 -7.95
CA ALA A 88 -2.77 15.71 -9.04
C ALA A 88 -1.29 15.95 -8.70
N VAL A 89 -0.99 16.19 -7.42
CA VAL A 89 0.38 16.44 -6.94
C VAL A 89 1.10 15.16 -6.52
N TYR A 90 0.37 14.08 -6.27
CA TYR A 90 0.94 12.81 -5.84
C TYR A 90 1.76 12.13 -6.96
N ASN A 91 3.04 11.86 -6.69
CA ASN A 91 4.01 11.33 -7.66
C ASN A 91 4.08 12.15 -8.97
N TYR A 92 3.76 13.45 -8.91
CA TYR A 92 3.79 14.31 -10.09
C TYR A 92 5.21 14.42 -10.67
N VAL A 93 5.32 14.19 -11.98
CA VAL A 93 6.53 14.40 -12.76
C VAL A 93 6.20 15.36 -13.89
N GLY A 94 6.85 16.51 -13.87
CA GLY A 94 6.68 17.58 -14.86
C GLY A 94 8.01 18.10 -15.37
N PRO A 95 8.01 18.93 -16.43
CA PRO A 95 9.23 19.52 -17.00
C PRO A 95 10.13 20.19 -15.96
N GLU A 96 9.53 20.80 -14.94
CA GLU A 96 10.19 21.53 -13.86
C GLU A 96 10.97 20.65 -12.87
N ASN A 97 10.63 19.36 -12.74
CA ASN A 97 11.25 18.47 -11.75
C ASN A 97 11.88 17.20 -12.36
N GLN A 98 11.64 16.94 -13.65
CA GLN A 98 12.04 15.68 -14.29
C GLN A 98 13.56 15.47 -14.29
N GLU A 99 14.35 16.51 -14.53
CA GLU A 99 15.81 16.42 -14.56
C GLU A 99 16.40 16.14 -13.17
N ASP A 100 15.91 16.84 -12.15
CA ASP A 100 16.30 16.62 -10.76
C ASP A 100 15.93 15.21 -10.29
N LEU A 101 14.72 14.73 -10.60
CA LEU A 101 14.27 13.38 -10.28
C LEU A 101 15.12 12.31 -11.00
N ARG A 102 15.53 12.57 -12.25
CA ARG A 102 16.42 11.68 -13.01
C ARG A 102 17.80 11.59 -12.34
N ALA A 103 18.42 12.74 -12.05
CA ALA A 103 19.72 12.82 -11.39
C ALA A 103 19.69 12.14 -10.01
N GLU A 104 18.63 12.37 -9.22
CA GLU A 104 18.45 11.70 -7.93
C GLU A 104 18.26 10.19 -8.09
N GLY A 105 17.55 9.74 -9.12
CA GLY A 105 17.45 8.33 -9.48
C GLY A 105 18.82 7.69 -9.78
N GLU A 106 19.69 8.39 -10.50
CA GLU A 106 21.07 7.94 -10.79
C GLU A 106 21.94 7.88 -9.53
N ARG A 107 21.87 8.91 -8.67
CA ARG A 107 22.54 8.92 -7.36
C ARG A 107 22.08 7.76 -6.48
N ARG A 108 20.78 7.43 -6.48
CA ARG A 108 20.23 6.27 -5.75
C ARG A 108 20.77 4.95 -6.29
N ARG A 109 20.76 4.75 -7.61
CA ARG A 109 21.29 3.53 -8.25
C ARG A 109 22.78 3.32 -7.96
N THR A 110 23.59 4.37 -8.09
CA THR A 110 25.03 4.31 -7.79
C THR A 110 25.30 4.03 -6.30
N ARG A 111 24.52 4.63 -5.39
CA ARG A 111 24.59 4.33 -3.95
C ARG A 111 24.19 2.89 -3.63
N MET A 112 23.12 2.37 -4.25
CA MET A 112 22.66 0.99 -4.05
C MET A 112 23.66 -0.04 -4.59
N ALA A 113 24.32 0.24 -5.73
CA ALA A 113 25.32 -0.63 -6.32
C ALA A 113 26.58 -0.78 -5.44
N LYS A 114 26.94 0.25 -4.67
CA LYS A 114 28.08 0.23 -3.74
C LYS A 114 27.73 -0.40 -2.38
N ARG A 115 26.47 -0.76 -2.13
CA ARG A 115 26.01 -1.26 -0.83
C ARG A 115 26.51 -2.70 -0.66
N PRO A 116 27.29 -3.02 0.38
CA PRO A 116 27.78 -4.38 0.59
C PRO A 116 26.59 -5.33 0.79
N LYS A 117 26.67 -6.53 0.21
CA LYS A 117 25.69 -7.58 0.46
C LYS A 117 25.79 -7.97 1.94
N ARG A 118 24.66 -7.99 2.64
CA ARG A 118 24.62 -8.53 4.02
C ARG A 118 24.82 -10.04 3.93
N GLU A 119 25.82 -10.56 4.64
CA GLU A 119 25.91 -11.99 4.92
C GLU A 119 24.75 -12.36 5.83
N ILE A 120 23.85 -13.20 5.32
CA ILE A 120 22.80 -13.80 6.12
C ILE A 120 23.40 -15.09 6.66
N SER A 121 23.85 -15.06 7.93
CA SER A 121 24.23 -16.27 8.66
C SER A 121 22.97 -17.12 8.86
N ASN A 122 22.88 -18.25 8.19
CA ASN A 122 21.90 -19.28 8.53
C ASN A 122 22.39 -19.98 9.81
N SER A 123 21.87 -19.55 10.96
CA SER A 123 21.99 -20.26 12.24
C SER A 123 20.91 -21.32 12.38
#